data_AF-A0A0C2CSQ8-F1
#
_entry.id   AF-A0A0C2CSQ8-F1
#
_cell.length_a   1.000
_cell.length_b   1.000
_cell.length_c   1.000
_cell.angle_alpha   90.00
_cell.angle_beta   90.00
_cell.angle_gamma   90.00
#
_symmetry.space_group_name_H-M   'P 1'
#
loop_
_entity.id
_entity.type
_entity.pdbx_description
1 polymer ?
#
loop_
_entity_poly.entity_id
_entity_poly.type
_entity_poly.pdbx_seq_one_letter_code
_entity_poly.pdbx_strand_id
1 'polypeptide(L)'
;MISVALATACGGEPHDPGHQAATGVEPGLAPRVEPAPPPPPAPEPAPEPEPQPQPEPQPDPELSERKQALANVGRSAFDALQDGEFDRLAQLTPLVEGFLRDSCPSLPVGARRELEARFSHCHKTIDWAAVAEAQVFAGKPTGAPATGCEAGIEDYGRLQLFLHMNDKTIWRVDFFGAVGQDGNAVGINGEVSCTMVDGAPPLK
;
A
#
# COMPACT_ATOMS: atom_id res chain seq x y z
N MET A 1 -0.91 -32.24 -4.53
CA MET A 1 -2.17 -33.00 -4.51
C MET A 1 -2.61 -33.09 -3.05
N ILE A 2 -3.66 -32.39 -2.65
CA ILE A 2 -4.22 -32.44 -1.29
C ILE A 2 -5.74 -32.63 -1.41
N SER A 3 -6.15 -33.80 -0.93
CA SER A 3 -7.38 -34.19 -0.23
C SER A 3 -8.74 -33.66 -0.68
N VAL A 4 -9.58 -34.61 -1.11
CA VAL A 4 -11.04 -34.55 -0.94
C VAL A 4 -11.44 -35.75 -0.09
N ALA A 5 -12.15 -35.48 1.01
CA ALA A 5 -12.97 -36.46 1.70
C ALA A 5 -14.21 -35.73 2.23
N LEU A 6 -15.40 -36.16 1.81
CA LEU A 6 -16.65 -35.82 2.47
C LEU A 6 -17.30 -37.13 2.92
N ALA A 7 -17.42 -37.25 4.24
CA ALA A 7 -18.15 -38.30 4.91
C ALA A 7 -19.63 -37.90 5.09
N THR A 8 -20.48 -38.88 4.87
CA THR A 8 -21.91 -38.97 5.16
C THR A 8 -22.24 -38.77 6.64
N ALA A 9 -23.39 -38.14 6.92
CA ALA A 9 -24.07 -38.18 8.22
C ALA A 9 -25.55 -38.55 8.05
N CYS A 10 -26.03 -39.41 8.94
CA CYS A 10 -27.31 -40.11 8.97
C CYS A 10 -28.38 -39.43 9.85
N GLY A 11 -29.63 -39.87 9.69
CA GLY A 11 -30.71 -39.82 10.69
C GLY A 11 -32.01 -39.29 10.09
N GLY A 12 -33.18 -39.94 10.14
CA GLY A 12 -33.67 -41.10 10.88
C GLY A 12 -35.14 -40.84 11.22
N GLU A 13 -36.08 -41.54 10.59
CA GLU A 13 -37.54 -41.45 10.81
C GLU A 13 -38.10 -42.84 11.14
N PRO A 14 -39.05 -42.93 12.10
CA PRO A 14 -40.12 -43.93 11.95
C PRO A 14 -41.51 -43.49 12.46
N HIS A 15 -42.49 -44.38 12.18
CA HIS A 15 -43.88 -44.52 12.66
C HIS A 15 -44.98 -44.00 11.70
N ASP A 16 -46.10 -44.66 11.38
CA ASP A 16 -46.65 -46.05 11.42
C ASP A 16 -48.03 -45.97 10.65
N PRO A 17 -48.62 -47.05 10.07
CA PRO A 17 -49.64 -46.94 9.02
C PRO A 17 -51.10 -47.07 9.50
N GLY A 18 -52.05 -46.63 8.66
CA GLY A 18 -53.49 -46.81 8.91
C GLY A 18 -54.31 -46.79 7.63
N HIS A 19 -54.71 -47.99 7.20
CA HIS A 19 -55.50 -48.31 6.00
C HIS A 19 -57.01 -48.24 6.32
N GLN A 20 -57.83 -47.58 5.51
CA GLN A 20 -59.26 -47.91 5.40
C GLN A 20 -59.72 -47.81 3.94
N ALA A 21 -60.32 -48.90 3.49
CA ALA A 21 -60.82 -49.15 2.15
C ALA A 21 -62.35 -48.97 2.09
N ALA A 22 -62.89 -48.56 0.95
CA ALA A 22 -64.24 -48.94 0.52
C ALA A 22 -64.48 -48.65 -0.97
N THR A 23 -64.89 -49.70 -1.72
CA THR A 23 -65.93 -49.76 -2.78
C THR A 23 -65.83 -48.78 -3.97
N GLY A 24 -65.81 -49.13 -5.26
CA GLY A 24 -66.30 -50.30 -5.99
C GLY A 24 -67.58 -49.98 -6.78
N VAL A 25 -67.49 -49.48 -8.04
CA VAL A 25 -68.47 -49.64 -9.17
C VAL A 25 -68.00 -48.90 -10.46
N GLU A 26 -67.95 -49.61 -11.61
CA GLU A 26 -68.14 -49.07 -12.98
C GLU A 26 -69.65 -49.10 -13.33
N PRO A 27 -70.23 -48.51 -14.43
CA PRO A 27 -69.66 -47.84 -15.62
C PRO A 27 -70.40 -46.52 -16.04
N GLY A 28 -70.04 -45.88 -17.16
CA GLY A 28 -71.02 -45.09 -17.95
C GLY A 28 -70.59 -43.74 -18.55
N LEU A 29 -70.34 -43.75 -19.87
CA LEU A 29 -70.40 -42.68 -20.88
C LEU A 29 -70.81 -41.24 -20.46
N ALA A 30 -69.89 -40.28 -20.64
CA ALA A 30 -70.18 -38.86 -20.88
C ALA A 30 -69.13 -38.24 -21.84
N PRO A 31 -69.48 -37.24 -22.67
CA PRO A 31 -68.61 -36.74 -23.74
C PRO A 31 -67.43 -35.92 -23.18
N ARG A 32 -66.22 -36.16 -23.69
CA ARG A 32 -65.00 -35.42 -23.33
C ARG A 32 -65.07 -34.01 -23.90
N VAL A 33 -65.27 -33.02 -23.04
CA VAL A 33 -65.05 -31.60 -23.34
C VAL A 33 -63.55 -31.38 -23.47
N GLU A 34 -63.10 -30.88 -24.62
CA GLU A 34 -61.70 -30.52 -24.85
C GLU A 34 -61.38 -29.21 -24.10
N PRO A 35 -60.35 -29.16 -23.23
CA PRO A 35 -60.01 -27.93 -22.52
C PRO A 35 -59.39 -26.89 -23.47
N ALA A 36 -59.83 -25.64 -23.38
CA ALA A 36 -59.22 -24.52 -24.09
C ALA A 36 -57.74 -24.33 -23.70
N PRO A 37 -56.87 -23.87 -24.61
CA PRO A 37 -55.45 -23.72 -24.35
C PRO A 37 -55.17 -22.68 -23.25
N PRO A 38 -54.12 -22.88 -22.44
CA PRO A 38 -53.76 -21.97 -21.36
C PRO A 38 -53.33 -20.59 -21.90
N PRO A 39 -53.54 -19.50 -21.13
CA PRO A 39 -53.07 -18.18 -21.50
C PRO A 39 -51.53 -18.12 -21.53
N PRO A 40 -50.94 -17.25 -22.36
CA PRO A 40 -49.49 -17.12 -22.46
C PRO A 40 -48.89 -16.58 -21.14
N PRO A 41 -47.62 -16.93 -20.84
CA PRO A 41 -46.94 -16.44 -19.64
C PRO A 41 -46.73 -14.92 -19.70
N ALA A 42 -46.85 -14.28 -18.54
CA ALA A 42 -46.60 -12.86 -18.38
C ALA A 42 -45.10 -12.54 -18.54
N PRO A 43 -44.74 -11.35 -19.07
CA PRO A 43 -43.35 -10.95 -19.25
C PRO A 43 -42.66 -10.75 -17.89
N GLU A 44 -41.43 -11.24 -17.77
CA GLU A 44 -40.59 -11.04 -16.58
C GLU A 44 -40.20 -9.57 -16.41
N PRO A 45 -40.08 -9.08 -15.16
CA PRO A 45 -39.66 -7.72 -14.88
C PRO A 45 -38.21 -7.49 -15.30
N ALA A 46 -37.95 -6.33 -15.91
CA ALA A 46 -36.62 -5.93 -16.34
C ALA A 46 -35.66 -5.80 -15.13
N PRO A 47 -34.37 -6.13 -15.30
CA PRO A 47 -33.37 -5.99 -14.25
C PRO A 47 -33.20 -4.53 -13.84
N GLU A 48 -33.12 -4.29 -12.52
CA GLU A 48 -32.85 -2.96 -11.97
C GLU A 48 -31.45 -2.47 -12.40
N PRO A 49 -31.29 -1.17 -12.67
CA PRO A 49 -30.01 -0.60 -13.06
C PRO A 49 -28.98 -0.69 -11.92
N GLU A 50 -27.76 -1.13 -12.27
CA GLU A 50 -26.65 -1.21 -11.32
C GLU A 50 -26.31 0.17 -10.74
N PRO A 51 -25.94 0.25 -9.44
CA PRO A 51 -25.55 1.49 -8.81
C PRO A 51 -24.29 2.06 -9.46
N GLN A 52 -24.31 3.36 -9.79
CA GLN A 52 -23.16 4.04 -10.36
C GLN A 52 -21.97 4.03 -9.38
N PRO A 53 -20.72 3.93 -9.87
CA PRO A 53 -19.54 4.04 -9.03
C PRO A 53 -19.52 5.41 -8.34
N GLN A 54 -19.25 5.42 -7.03
CA GLN A 54 -19.05 6.68 -6.31
C GLN A 54 -17.84 7.43 -6.87
N PRO A 55 -17.87 8.77 -6.90
CA PRO A 55 -16.71 9.57 -7.27
C PRO A 55 -15.51 9.23 -6.39
N GLU A 56 -14.33 9.03 -7.00
CA GLU A 56 -13.09 8.89 -6.25
C GLU A 56 -12.85 10.14 -5.37
N PRO A 57 -12.29 10.00 -4.16
CA PRO A 57 -11.95 11.14 -3.32
C PRO A 57 -11.02 12.09 -4.09
N GLN A 58 -11.34 13.39 -4.09
CA GLN A 58 -10.41 14.38 -4.63
C GLN A 58 -9.07 14.29 -3.87
N PRO A 59 -7.93 14.40 -4.57
CA PRO A 59 -6.63 14.41 -3.92
C PRO A 59 -6.58 15.57 -2.94
N ASP A 60 -6.31 15.24 -1.67
CA ASP A 60 -6.14 16.21 -0.62
C ASP A 60 -4.94 17.12 -0.97
N PRO A 61 -5.14 18.45 -1.10
CA PRO A 61 -4.07 19.36 -1.51
C PRO A 61 -2.93 19.42 -0.49
N GLU A 62 -3.21 19.31 0.81
CA GLU A 62 -2.16 19.25 1.85
C GLU A 62 -1.33 17.97 1.72
N LEU A 63 -1.97 16.84 1.39
CA LEU A 63 -1.24 15.60 1.07
C LEU A 63 -0.34 15.75 -0.15
N SER A 64 -0.72 16.58 -1.13
CA SER A 64 0.04 16.76 -2.37
C SER A 64 1.28 17.63 -2.15
N GLU A 65 1.16 18.74 -1.42
CA GLU A 65 2.29 19.58 -1.01
C GLU A 65 3.28 18.79 -0.14
N ARG A 66 2.75 17.97 0.77
CA ARG A 66 3.51 17.10 1.67
C ARG A 66 4.35 16.06 0.95
N LYS A 67 3.83 15.48 -0.13
CA LYS A 67 4.59 14.58 -1.02
C LYS A 67 5.71 15.32 -1.76
N GLN A 68 5.49 16.57 -2.15
CA GLN A 68 6.44 17.33 -2.94
C GLN A 68 7.65 17.78 -2.13
N ALA A 69 7.45 18.22 -0.88
CA ALA A 69 8.56 18.54 0.02
C ALA A 69 9.42 17.31 0.39
N LEU A 70 8.78 16.16 0.57
CA LEU A 70 9.45 14.89 0.79
C LEU A 70 10.25 14.44 -0.43
N ALA A 71 9.73 14.70 -1.64
CA ALA A 71 10.48 14.56 -2.87
C ALA A 71 11.68 15.53 -2.93
N ASN A 72 11.59 16.74 -2.39
CA ASN A 72 12.71 17.71 -2.39
C ASN A 72 13.86 17.28 -1.47
N VAL A 73 13.58 16.83 -0.25
CA VAL A 73 14.62 16.27 0.65
C VAL A 73 15.20 15.00 0.05
N GLY A 74 14.36 14.12 -0.49
CA GLY A 74 14.79 12.91 -1.19
C GLY A 74 15.68 13.20 -2.40
N ARG A 75 15.32 14.19 -3.21
CA ARG A 75 16.12 14.64 -4.35
C ARG A 75 17.45 15.23 -3.91
N SER A 76 17.45 16.05 -2.87
CA SER A 76 18.68 16.66 -2.35
C SER A 76 19.64 15.60 -1.78
N ALA A 77 19.10 14.62 -1.05
CA ALA A 77 19.87 13.49 -0.53
C ALA A 77 20.39 12.58 -1.66
N PHE A 78 19.59 12.36 -2.71
CA PHE A 78 19.99 11.64 -3.90
C PHE A 78 21.12 12.35 -4.64
N ASP A 79 20.97 13.64 -4.95
CA ASP A 79 21.98 14.44 -5.65
C ASP A 79 23.31 14.42 -4.85
N ALA A 80 23.24 14.65 -3.54
CA ALA A 80 24.43 14.57 -2.67
C ALA A 80 25.12 13.21 -2.78
N LEU A 81 24.35 12.12 -2.70
CA LEU A 81 24.90 10.76 -2.77
C LEU A 81 25.47 10.42 -4.15
N GLN A 82 24.81 10.85 -5.23
CA GLN A 82 25.28 10.66 -6.59
C GLN A 82 26.60 11.41 -6.84
N ASP A 83 26.67 12.66 -6.39
CA ASP A 83 27.84 13.53 -6.60
C ASP A 83 28.98 13.23 -5.59
N GLY A 84 28.70 12.41 -4.57
CA GLY A 84 29.66 12.07 -3.52
C GLY A 84 29.92 13.21 -2.52
N GLU A 85 29.02 14.19 -2.47
CA GLU A 85 29.14 15.40 -1.65
C GLU A 85 28.57 15.20 -0.25
N PHE A 86 29.39 14.65 0.66
CA PHE A 86 28.93 14.39 2.02
C PHE A 86 28.46 15.65 2.76
N ASP A 87 29.14 16.79 2.58
CA ASP A 87 28.74 18.04 3.25
C ASP A 87 27.35 18.53 2.80
N ARG A 88 26.94 18.23 1.57
CA ARG A 88 25.59 18.54 1.07
C ARG A 88 24.54 17.66 1.75
N LEU A 89 24.85 16.37 1.99
CA LEU A 89 23.98 15.52 2.80
C LEU A 89 23.94 15.98 4.27
N ALA A 90 25.08 16.37 4.84
CA ALA A 90 25.18 16.80 6.23
C ALA A 90 24.30 18.03 6.51
N GLN A 91 24.08 18.91 5.52
CA GLN A 91 23.15 20.05 5.62
C GLN A 91 21.68 19.64 5.81
N LEU A 92 21.32 18.42 5.43
CA LEU A 92 19.99 17.84 5.65
C LEU A 92 19.86 17.16 7.02
N THR A 93 20.89 17.26 7.87
CA THR A 93 20.95 16.62 9.19
C THR A 93 21.20 17.65 10.29
N PRO A 94 20.91 17.33 11.57
CA PRO A 94 21.27 18.18 12.71
C PRO A 94 22.79 18.28 12.99
N LEU A 95 23.65 17.64 12.18
CA LEU A 95 25.11 17.67 12.38
C LEU A 95 25.71 19.06 12.17
N VAL A 96 25.10 19.86 11.29
CA VAL A 96 25.51 21.23 11.03
C VAL A 96 24.54 22.21 11.68
N GLU A 97 24.97 23.45 11.85
CA GLU A 97 24.09 24.52 12.32
C GLU A 97 22.97 24.79 11.31
N GLY A 98 21.76 25.06 11.81
CA GLY A 98 20.59 25.32 10.99
C GLY A 98 19.31 24.81 11.65
N PHE A 99 18.21 24.93 10.89
CA PHE A 99 16.86 24.68 11.37
C PHE A 99 16.69 23.35 12.12
N LEU A 100 17.22 22.25 11.60
CA LEU A 100 17.10 20.93 12.23
C LEU A 100 17.84 20.83 13.55
N ARG A 101 19.00 21.47 13.68
CA ARG A 101 19.75 21.45 14.92
C ARG A 101 19.08 22.30 15.99
N ASP A 102 18.50 23.42 15.59
CA ASP A 102 17.81 24.34 16.48
C ASP A 102 16.47 23.76 16.95
N SER A 103 15.69 23.22 16.00
CA SER A 103 14.33 22.73 16.25
C SER A 103 14.31 21.26 16.68
N CYS A 104 15.40 20.53 16.51
CA CYS A 104 15.55 19.15 16.97
C CYS A 104 16.86 18.89 17.72
N PRO A 105 17.09 19.54 18.87
CA PRO A 105 18.36 19.49 19.59
C PRO A 105 18.67 18.10 20.18
N SER A 106 17.67 17.23 20.28
CA SER A 106 17.79 15.88 20.83
C SER A 106 17.41 14.79 19.83
N LEU A 107 17.35 15.11 18.53
CA LEU A 107 17.20 14.09 17.50
C LEU A 107 18.39 13.13 17.59
N PRO A 108 18.15 11.80 17.65
CA PRO A 108 19.22 10.83 17.70
C PRO A 108 19.93 10.80 16.34
N VAL A 109 21.13 11.39 16.30
CA VAL A 109 22.00 11.44 15.12
C VAL A 109 23.26 10.65 15.42
N GLY A 110 23.66 9.79 14.48
CA GLY A 110 24.92 9.05 14.56
C GLY A 110 26.14 9.97 14.54
N ALA A 111 27.31 9.46 14.90
CA ALA A 111 28.53 10.25 14.82
C ALA A 111 28.80 10.66 13.36
N ARG A 112 29.18 11.93 13.12
CA ARG A 112 29.48 12.45 11.76
C ARG A 112 30.38 11.51 10.95
N ARG A 113 31.43 10.99 11.57
CA ARG A 113 32.39 10.07 10.93
C ARG A 113 31.76 8.74 10.52
N GLU A 114 30.83 8.22 11.31
CA GLU A 114 30.12 6.97 10.98
C GLU A 114 29.17 7.19 9.81
N LEU A 115 28.40 8.28 9.83
CA LEU A 115 27.54 8.66 8.71
C LEU A 115 28.37 8.88 7.43
N GLU A 116 29.46 9.63 7.49
CA GLU A 116 30.34 9.86 6.34
C GLU A 116 30.88 8.53 5.78
N ALA A 117 31.26 7.59 6.64
CA ALA A 117 31.71 6.27 6.21
C ALA A 117 30.62 5.48 5.49
N ARG A 118 29.38 5.48 6.02
CA ARG A 118 28.24 4.79 5.41
C ARG A 118 27.83 5.44 4.08
N PHE A 119 27.84 6.77 4.04
CA PHE A 119 27.61 7.54 2.82
C PHE A 119 28.66 7.23 1.75
N SER A 120 29.94 7.29 2.11
CA SER A 120 31.04 7.00 1.21
C SER A 120 30.98 5.55 0.70
N HIS A 121 30.58 4.61 1.55
CA HIS A 121 30.34 3.23 1.15
C HIS A 121 29.28 3.16 0.04
N CYS A 122 28.11 3.77 0.25
CA CYS A 122 27.04 3.72 -0.75
C CYS A 122 27.40 4.41 -2.07
N HIS A 123 28.03 5.60 -1.99
CA HIS A 123 28.50 6.29 -3.18
C HIS A 123 29.50 5.43 -3.99
N LYS A 124 30.42 4.73 -3.34
CA LYS A 124 31.43 3.90 -4.02
C LYS A 124 30.90 2.57 -4.52
N THR A 125 29.86 2.03 -3.87
CA THR A 125 29.30 0.73 -4.20
C THR A 125 28.34 0.79 -5.39
N ILE A 126 27.65 1.91 -5.57
CA ILE A 126 26.71 2.12 -6.68
C ILE A 126 27.47 2.63 -7.90
N ASP A 127 27.28 1.96 -9.05
CA ASP A 127 27.77 2.47 -10.34
C ASP A 127 26.82 3.55 -10.88
N TRP A 128 27.06 4.80 -10.51
CA TRP A 128 26.19 5.94 -10.87
C TRP A 128 26.02 6.15 -12.37
N ALA A 129 27.00 5.74 -13.19
CA ALA A 129 26.89 5.83 -14.65
C ALA A 129 25.88 4.80 -15.22
N ALA A 130 25.58 3.75 -14.45
CA ALA A 130 24.62 2.71 -14.82
C ALA A 130 23.20 2.95 -14.27
N VAL A 131 22.96 4.04 -13.53
CA VAL A 131 21.62 4.38 -13.02
C VAL A 131 20.74 4.87 -14.19
N ALA A 132 19.65 4.16 -14.45
CA ALA A 132 18.69 4.49 -15.50
C ALA A 132 17.56 5.40 -14.97
N GLU A 133 17.09 5.11 -13.76
CA GLU A 133 15.99 5.84 -13.12
C GLU A 133 16.17 5.81 -11.60
N ALA A 134 15.78 6.90 -10.93
CA ALA A 134 15.76 7.01 -9.48
C ALA A 134 14.36 7.36 -9.00
N GLN A 135 13.80 6.51 -8.14
CA GLN A 135 12.49 6.68 -7.54
C GLN A 135 12.64 7.02 -6.05
N VAL A 136 12.09 8.16 -5.64
CA VAL A 136 11.95 8.51 -4.22
C VAL A 136 10.64 7.92 -3.71
N PHE A 137 10.73 7.16 -2.63
CA PHE A 137 9.59 6.70 -1.86
C PHE A 137 9.75 7.18 -0.43
N ALA A 138 8.67 7.69 0.15
CA ALA A 138 8.68 7.95 1.57
C ALA A 138 7.34 7.64 2.18
N GLY A 139 7.40 7.22 3.43
CA GLY A 139 6.24 6.77 4.17
C GLY A 139 5.17 7.86 4.24
N LYS A 140 3.91 7.43 4.41
CA LYS A 140 2.87 8.36 4.81
C LYS A 140 3.31 8.93 6.17
N PRO A 141 3.37 10.26 6.31
CA PRO A 141 3.66 10.87 7.60
C PRO A 141 2.70 10.34 8.66
N THR A 142 3.26 10.04 9.82
CA THR A 142 2.50 9.41 10.90
C THR A 142 1.60 10.41 11.62
N GLY A 143 1.89 11.72 11.48
CA GLY A 143 1.32 12.78 12.31
C GLY A 143 1.79 12.74 13.77
N ALA A 144 2.66 11.79 14.11
CA ALA A 144 3.26 11.71 15.44
C ALA A 144 4.41 12.72 15.55
N PRO A 145 4.58 13.37 16.72
CA PRO A 145 5.72 14.26 16.94
C PRO A 145 7.04 13.53 16.77
N ALA A 146 8.00 14.17 16.08
CA ALA A 146 9.35 13.66 15.96
C ALA A 146 10.03 13.67 17.34
N THR A 147 10.60 12.54 17.73
CA THR A 147 11.27 12.41 19.03
C THR A 147 12.49 13.32 19.08
N GLY A 148 12.54 14.17 20.09
CA GLY A 148 13.65 15.09 20.31
C GLY A 148 13.60 16.38 19.49
N CYS A 149 12.45 16.63 18.85
CA CYS A 149 12.09 17.88 18.17
C CYS A 149 11.08 18.72 18.95
N GLU A 150 11.00 20.00 18.60
CA GLU A 150 9.96 20.92 19.06
C GLU A 150 8.56 20.52 18.53
N ALA A 151 7.53 21.10 19.15
CA ALA A 151 6.15 20.85 18.75
C ALA A 151 5.90 21.31 17.30
N GLY A 152 5.17 20.50 16.53
CA GLY A 152 4.87 20.76 15.13
C GLY A 152 5.83 20.08 14.13
N ILE A 153 6.93 19.50 14.62
CA ILE A 153 7.77 18.61 13.81
C ILE A 153 7.28 17.17 13.98
N GLU A 154 7.02 16.52 12.87
CA GLU A 154 6.46 15.18 12.79
C GLU A 154 7.50 14.18 12.26
N ASP A 155 7.33 12.92 12.66
CA ASP A 155 8.14 11.81 12.19
C ASP A 155 7.56 11.22 10.89
N TYR A 156 8.36 11.26 9.83
CA TYR A 156 8.08 10.67 8.52
C TYR A 156 8.75 9.30 8.35
N GLY A 157 9.50 8.86 9.37
CA GLY A 157 10.12 7.55 9.46
C GLY A 157 11.30 7.43 8.53
N ARG A 158 11.09 6.77 7.38
CA ARG A 158 12.15 6.41 6.44
C ARG A 158 11.86 6.97 5.06
N LEU A 159 12.88 7.63 4.52
CA LEU A 159 12.98 8.00 3.12
C LEU A 159 13.76 6.90 2.38
N GLN A 160 13.19 6.36 1.31
CA GLN A 160 13.76 5.27 0.53
C GLN A 160 13.98 5.74 -0.90
N LEU A 161 15.13 5.44 -1.45
CA LEU A 161 15.51 5.73 -2.83
C LEU A 161 15.73 4.40 -3.54
N PHE A 162 14.97 4.15 -4.59
CA PHE A 162 15.12 2.97 -5.44
C PHE A 162 15.81 3.39 -6.72
N LEU A 163 17.01 2.87 -6.95
CA LEU A 163 17.82 3.12 -8.14
C LEU A 163 17.68 1.92 -9.07
N HIS A 164 17.05 2.14 -10.22
CA HIS A 164 16.93 1.16 -11.27
C HIS A 164 18.15 1.26 -12.17
N MET A 165 18.92 0.18 -12.25
CA MET A 165 20.13 0.11 -13.04
C MET A 165 19.84 -0.36 -14.47
N ASN A 166 20.71 -0.02 -15.42
CA ASN A 166 20.61 -0.45 -16.82
C ASN A 166 20.63 -1.99 -16.99
N ASP A 167 21.26 -2.71 -16.07
CA ASP A 167 21.32 -4.17 -16.04
C ASP A 167 20.11 -4.83 -15.34
N LYS A 168 19.10 -4.02 -14.99
CA LYS A 168 17.88 -4.39 -14.26
C LYS A 168 18.07 -4.72 -12.78
N THR A 169 19.28 -4.57 -12.23
CA THR A 169 19.45 -4.61 -10.78
C THR A 169 18.79 -3.38 -10.14
N ILE A 170 18.37 -3.51 -8.88
CA ILE A 170 17.77 -2.42 -8.13
C ILE A 170 18.53 -2.23 -6.83
N TRP A 171 19.00 -1.01 -6.60
CA TRP A 171 19.55 -0.61 -5.31
C TRP A 171 18.49 0.13 -4.52
N ARG A 172 18.29 -0.27 -3.27
CA ARG A 172 17.54 0.52 -2.30
C ARG A 172 18.53 1.25 -1.40
N VAL A 173 18.41 2.57 -1.34
CA VAL A 173 19.10 3.43 -0.39
C VAL A 173 18.08 3.92 0.63
N ASP A 174 18.33 3.65 1.90
CA ASP A 174 17.46 4.05 3.00
C ASP A 174 18.12 5.20 3.76
N PHE A 175 17.40 6.31 3.93
CA PHE A 175 17.71 7.44 4.78
C PHE A 175 16.73 7.43 5.96
N PHE A 176 17.24 7.34 7.18
CA PHE A 176 16.38 7.17 8.36
C PHE A 176 16.07 8.50 9.05
N GLY A 177 15.05 8.44 9.92
CA GLY A 177 14.62 9.55 10.76
C GLY A 177 14.27 10.78 9.95
N ALA A 178 13.53 10.59 8.85
CA ALA A 178 13.01 11.71 8.09
C ALA A 178 12.04 12.50 8.97
N VAL A 179 12.26 13.80 9.10
CA VAL A 179 11.40 14.70 9.89
C VAL A 179 10.78 15.74 8.97
N GLY A 180 9.60 16.23 9.34
CA GLY A 180 8.91 17.26 8.58
C GLY A 180 8.03 18.15 9.44
N GLN A 181 7.66 19.31 8.92
CA GLN A 181 6.83 20.31 9.58
C GLN A 181 5.75 20.78 8.59
N ASP A 182 4.48 20.82 9.05
CA ASP A 182 3.35 21.28 8.24
C ASP A 182 3.26 20.58 6.88
N GLY A 183 3.47 19.26 6.88
CA GLY A 183 3.54 18.50 5.64
C GLY A 183 4.90 18.47 4.95
N ASN A 184 5.80 19.38 5.28
CA ASN A 184 7.05 19.49 4.54
C ASN A 184 8.15 18.66 5.17
N ALA A 185 8.76 17.72 4.45
CA ALA A 185 10.01 17.12 4.93
C ALA A 185 11.09 18.21 5.01
N VAL A 186 11.75 18.31 6.16
CA VAL A 186 12.76 19.33 6.45
C VAL A 186 14.14 18.74 6.70
N GLY A 187 14.25 17.41 6.85
CA GLY A 187 15.53 16.76 7.06
C GLY A 187 15.46 15.27 7.35
N ILE A 188 16.62 14.72 7.67
CA ILE A 188 16.84 13.33 8.06
C ILE A 188 17.76 13.27 9.30
N ASN A 189 17.69 12.18 10.07
CA ASN A 189 18.58 12.00 11.22
C ASN A 189 20.03 11.66 10.82
N GLY A 190 20.27 11.42 9.52
CA GLY A 190 21.60 11.14 9.00
C GLY A 190 22.04 9.69 9.15
N GLU A 191 21.14 8.72 9.26
CA GLU A 191 21.52 7.33 9.02
C GLU A 191 21.30 6.96 7.54
N VAL A 192 22.29 6.31 6.90
CA VAL A 192 22.19 5.89 5.49
C VAL A 192 22.60 4.43 5.28
N SER A 193 21.85 3.67 4.49
CA SER A 193 22.26 2.32 4.07
C SER A 193 21.88 2.07 2.63
N CYS A 194 22.64 1.23 1.93
CA CYS A 194 22.37 0.82 0.57
C CYS A 194 22.44 -0.70 0.45
N THR A 195 21.46 -1.29 -0.23
CA THR A 195 21.35 -2.73 -0.41
C THR A 195 20.74 -3.04 -1.77
N MET A 196 21.23 -4.08 -2.45
CA MET A 196 20.51 -4.62 -3.60
C MET A 196 19.20 -5.28 -3.15
N VAL A 197 18.15 -5.11 -3.94
CA VAL A 197 16.81 -5.65 -3.68
C VAL A 197 16.22 -6.24 -4.96
N ASP A 198 15.27 -7.17 -4.81
CA ASP A 198 14.63 -7.85 -5.94
C ASP A 198 13.52 -7.02 -6.63
N GLY A 199 13.13 -5.88 -6.04
CA GLY A 199 12.01 -5.09 -6.53
C GLY A 199 11.86 -3.72 -5.85
N ALA A 200 11.14 -2.82 -6.52
CA ALA A 200 10.74 -1.52 -6.02
C ALA A 200 9.20 -1.44 -5.86
N PRO A 201 8.67 -0.60 -4.95
CA PRO A 201 7.24 -0.33 -4.86
C PRO A 201 6.70 0.25 -6.18
N PRO A 202 5.48 -0.13 -6.60
CA PRO A 202 4.88 0.42 -7.81
C PRO A 202 4.73 1.94 -7.69
N LEU A 203 5.04 2.66 -8.78
CA LEU A 203 4.73 4.08 -8.92
C LEU A 203 3.21 4.24 -8.82
N LYS A 204 2.76 5.10 -7.90
CA LYS A 204 1.35 5.45 -7.70
C LYS A 204 1.02 6.76 -8.39
#